data_AF-A0A518SB64-F1
#
_entry.id   AF-A0A518SB64-F1
#
_cell.length_a   1.000
_cell.length_b   1.000
_cell.length_c   1.000
_cell.angle_alpha   90.00
_cell.angle_beta   90.00
_cell.angle_gamma   90.00
#
_symmetry.space_group_name_H-M   'P 1'
#
loop_
_entity.id
_entity.type
_entity.pdbx_description
1 polymer ?
#
loop_
_entity_poly.entity_id
_entity_poly.type
_entity_poly.pdbx_seq_one_letter_code
_entity_poly.pdbx_strand_id
1 'polypeptide(L)'
;MDFRYLLTLSRPRFWLYLAGPVLVGATYAATGLSDLTSPVVLALAAYFLVPANVFLYGVNDVFDRDVDEHNPKKDEKEARYRGSRDALVAVAATGVLGLGTFAVTPAVAWPWLAGFFALAVGYSAPPVRFKTTPLLDSASNGLYVLPGAAAYAALAGHHPPLLAVVGGWLWTMGMHTFSAIPDIVPDREAGIRTTATWLGEPKTYAYCVAVWTLAALAFAALDLRLLAVFAIYPAFCAWVARSAVSVERAYWWFPYLNGLAGMTLTLAGLWRLYG
;
A
#
# COMPACT_ATOMS: atom_id res chain seq x y z
N MET A 1 -17.81 -18.79 9.48
CA MET A 1 -16.48 -18.37 9.01
C MET A 1 -15.39 -18.65 10.05
N ASP A 2 -14.27 -19.26 9.63
CA ASP A 2 -13.08 -19.47 10.49
C ASP A 2 -12.30 -18.15 10.61
N PHE A 3 -12.02 -17.71 11.84
CA PHE A 3 -11.19 -16.53 12.12
C PHE A 3 -9.80 -16.64 11.49
N ARG A 4 -9.24 -17.85 11.41
CA ARG A 4 -7.94 -18.09 10.76
C ARG A 4 -8.00 -17.74 9.28
N TYR A 5 -9.11 -18.01 8.60
CA TYR A 5 -9.28 -17.67 7.19
C TYR A 5 -9.28 -16.16 6.97
N LEU A 6 -10.00 -15.39 7.79
CA LEU A 6 -9.98 -13.93 7.70
C LEU A 6 -8.59 -13.33 7.97
N LEU A 7 -7.88 -13.87 8.95
CA LEU A 7 -6.52 -13.44 9.24
C LEU A 7 -5.62 -13.65 8.02
N THR A 8 -5.65 -14.83 7.39
CA THR A 8 -4.86 -15.09 6.18
C THR A 8 -5.32 -14.24 4.99
N LEU A 9 -6.63 -14.04 4.81
CA LEU A 9 -7.21 -13.19 3.74
C LEU A 9 -6.73 -11.74 3.86
N SER A 10 -6.61 -11.22 5.09
CA SER A 10 -6.12 -9.86 5.34
C SER A 10 -4.61 -9.67 5.10
N ARG A 11 -3.88 -10.74 4.75
CA ARG A 11 -2.44 -10.78 4.49
C ARG A 11 -1.61 -10.02 5.56
N PRO A 12 -1.43 -10.58 6.78
CA PRO A 12 -0.88 -9.86 7.94
C PRO A 12 0.49 -9.20 7.73
N ARG A 13 1.30 -9.75 6.83
CA ARG A 13 2.60 -9.16 6.45
C ARG A 13 2.48 -7.77 5.81
N PHE A 14 1.34 -7.46 5.21
CA PHE A 14 1.07 -6.19 4.53
C PHE A 14 0.19 -5.24 5.33
N TRP A 15 -0.21 -5.58 6.57
CA TRP A 15 -1.03 -4.68 7.40
C TRP A 15 -0.41 -3.29 7.56
N LEU A 16 0.92 -3.23 7.69
CA LEU A 16 1.65 -1.97 7.80
C LEU A 16 1.67 -1.14 6.52
N TYR A 17 1.24 -1.66 5.37
CA TYR A 17 1.16 -0.87 4.15
C TYR A 17 -0.02 0.10 4.18
N LEU A 18 -1.04 -0.17 4.99
CA LEU A 18 -2.16 0.75 5.22
C LEU A 18 -2.09 1.42 6.59
N ALA A 19 -1.82 0.66 7.65
CA ALA A 19 -1.72 1.22 9.00
C ALA A 19 -0.45 2.06 9.22
N GLY A 20 0.68 1.69 8.62
CA GLY A 20 1.93 2.44 8.74
C GLY A 20 1.81 3.89 8.23
N PRO A 21 1.24 4.12 7.03
CA PRO A 21 0.93 5.45 6.55
C PRO A 21 0.03 6.26 7.48
N VAL A 22 -0.99 5.65 8.11
CA VAL A 22 -1.82 6.33 9.12
C VAL A 22 -0.96 6.84 10.27
N LEU A 23 -0.06 6.00 10.80
CA LEU A 23 0.84 6.39 11.89
C LEU A 23 1.79 7.51 11.47
N VAL A 24 2.43 7.39 10.30
CA VAL A 24 3.33 8.44 9.77
C VAL A 24 2.55 9.76 9.57
N GLY A 25 1.40 9.72 8.91
CA GLY A 25 0.56 10.90 8.69
C GLY A 25 0.12 11.57 9.97
N ALA A 26 -0.34 10.78 10.95
CA ALA A 26 -0.75 11.28 12.26
C ALA A 26 0.43 11.92 13.02
N THR A 27 1.60 11.27 13.05
CA THR A 27 2.79 11.79 13.74
C THR A 27 3.27 13.11 13.15
N TYR A 28 3.21 13.28 11.83
CA TYR A 28 3.65 14.53 11.18
C TYR A 28 2.58 15.64 11.20
N ALA A 29 1.33 15.33 11.57
CA ALA A 29 0.26 16.30 11.78
C ALA A 29 0.09 16.71 13.26
N ALA A 30 0.48 15.85 14.18
CA ALA A 30 0.33 16.08 15.61
C ALA A 30 1.11 17.32 16.08
N THR A 31 0.52 18.01 17.05
CA THR A 31 1.15 19.13 17.78
C THR A 31 1.60 18.72 19.18
N GLY A 32 1.07 17.60 19.68
CA GLY A 32 1.52 16.95 20.91
C GLY A 32 1.20 15.45 20.92
N LEU A 33 1.78 14.73 21.87
CA LEU A 33 1.63 13.26 21.96
C LEU A 33 0.19 12.80 22.20
N SER A 34 -0.63 13.63 22.86
CA SER A 34 -2.06 13.37 23.09
C SER A 34 -2.87 13.27 21.79
N ASP A 35 -2.42 13.91 20.71
CA ASP A 35 -3.12 13.89 19.42
C ASP A 35 -3.08 12.48 18.81
N LEU A 36 -2.01 11.73 19.09
CA LEU A 36 -1.78 10.38 18.56
C LEU A 36 -2.70 9.33 19.21
N THR A 37 -3.21 9.62 20.41
CA THR A 37 -4.19 8.79 21.11
C THR A 37 -5.62 9.30 20.94
N SER A 38 -5.84 10.29 20.07
CA SER A 38 -7.19 10.78 19.76
C SER A 38 -8.07 9.67 19.20
N PRO A 39 -9.38 9.67 19.50
CA PRO A 39 -10.31 8.66 19.00
C PRO A 39 -10.29 8.52 17.46
N VAL A 40 -10.08 9.63 16.74
CA VAL A 40 -10.03 9.64 15.27
C VAL A 40 -8.82 8.88 14.75
N VAL A 41 -7.63 9.13 15.30
CA VAL A 41 -6.40 8.43 14.89
C VAL A 41 -6.51 6.94 15.23
N LEU A 42 -7.01 6.60 16.42
CA LEU A 42 -7.19 5.22 16.83
C LEU A 42 -8.22 4.49 15.94
N ALA A 43 -9.32 5.14 15.57
CA ALA A 43 -10.31 4.59 14.67
C ALA A 43 -9.75 4.35 13.25
N LEU A 44 -9.01 5.32 12.70
CA LEU A 44 -8.33 5.16 11.41
C LEU A 44 -7.29 4.05 11.47
N ALA A 45 -6.44 4.02 12.49
CA ALA A 45 -5.41 2.99 12.65
C ALA A 45 -6.04 1.60 12.77
N ALA A 46 -7.08 1.45 13.59
CA ALA A 46 -7.79 0.18 13.74
C ALA A 46 -8.43 -0.29 12.42
N TYR A 47 -9.09 0.61 11.69
CA TYR A 47 -9.70 0.31 10.41
C TYR A 47 -8.67 -0.08 9.34
N PHE A 48 -7.59 0.68 9.22
CA PHE A 48 -6.54 0.44 8.23
C PHE A 48 -5.59 -0.70 8.60
N LEU A 49 -5.59 -1.17 9.84
CA LEU A 49 -4.82 -2.33 10.27
C LEU A 49 -5.42 -3.65 9.77
N VAL A 50 -6.72 -3.89 10.00
CA VAL A 50 -7.34 -5.19 9.67
C VAL A 50 -8.52 -5.05 8.69
N PRO A 51 -9.62 -4.34 9.01
CA PRO A 51 -10.79 -4.27 8.11
C PRO A 51 -10.47 -3.82 6.68
N ALA A 52 -9.65 -2.77 6.52
CA ALA A 52 -9.29 -2.26 5.21
C ALA A 52 -8.46 -3.27 4.40
N ASN A 53 -7.62 -4.08 5.04
CA ASN A 53 -6.87 -5.14 4.36
C ASN A 53 -7.79 -6.29 3.94
N VAL A 54 -8.77 -6.67 4.78
CA VAL A 54 -9.81 -7.63 4.38
C VAL A 54 -10.61 -7.09 3.19
N PHE A 55 -10.97 -5.80 3.20
CA PHE A 55 -11.67 -5.16 2.08
C PHE A 55 -10.83 -5.15 0.81
N LEU A 56 -9.62 -4.59 0.85
CA LEU A 56 -8.73 -4.43 -0.29
C LEU A 56 -8.36 -5.78 -0.93
N TYR A 57 -7.81 -6.71 -0.13
CA TYR A 57 -7.40 -8.01 -0.65
C TYR A 57 -8.57 -8.94 -0.92
N GLY A 58 -9.67 -8.80 -0.18
CA GLY A 58 -10.86 -9.59 -0.45
C GLY A 58 -11.58 -9.17 -1.73
N VAL A 59 -11.65 -7.86 -2.04
CA VAL A 59 -12.12 -7.41 -3.37
C VAL A 59 -11.21 -7.95 -4.46
N ASN A 60 -9.89 -7.90 -4.26
CA ASN A 60 -8.93 -8.48 -5.21
C ASN A 60 -9.19 -9.97 -5.47
N ASP A 61 -9.24 -10.77 -4.41
CA ASP A 61 -9.47 -12.22 -4.45
C ASP A 61 -10.83 -12.59 -5.08
N VAL A 62 -11.88 -11.79 -4.88
CA VAL A 62 -13.21 -11.99 -5.50
C VAL A 62 -13.15 -11.88 -7.02
N PHE A 63 -12.44 -10.88 -7.54
CA PHE A 63 -12.35 -10.62 -8.98
C PHE A 63 -11.21 -11.38 -9.69
N ASP A 64 -10.33 -12.02 -8.92
CA ASP A 64 -9.22 -12.83 -9.43
C ASP A 64 -9.41 -14.34 -9.25
N ARG A 65 -10.60 -14.77 -8.80
CA ARG A 65 -10.92 -16.19 -8.55
C ARG A 65 -10.47 -17.14 -9.66
N ASP A 66 -10.70 -16.80 -10.93
CA ASP A 66 -10.39 -17.66 -12.08
C ASP A 66 -8.88 -17.66 -12.42
N VAL A 67 -8.18 -16.56 -12.11
CA VAL A 67 -6.74 -16.39 -12.36
C VAL A 67 -5.92 -17.10 -11.29
N ASP A 68 -6.38 -17.02 -10.03
CA ASP A 68 -5.65 -17.50 -8.86
C ASP A 68 -5.69 -19.04 -8.70
N GLU A 69 -6.46 -19.76 -9.52
CA GLU A 69 -6.53 -21.23 -9.46
C GLU A 69 -5.15 -21.89 -9.69
N HIS A 70 -4.30 -21.26 -10.50
CA HIS A 70 -2.99 -21.79 -10.90
C HIS A 70 -1.79 -21.03 -10.31
N ASN A 71 -1.99 -20.06 -9.41
CA ASN A 71 -0.91 -19.24 -8.88
C ASN A 71 -0.18 -19.92 -7.69
N PRO A 72 1.13 -20.25 -7.81
CA PRO A 72 1.87 -20.95 -6.75
C PRO A 72 2.03 -20.12 -5.45
N LYS A 73 1.93 -18.78 -5.50
CA LYS A 73 2.00 -17.94 -4.28
C LYS A 73 0.85 -18.20 -3.31
N LYS A 74 -0.30 -18.64 -3.84
CA LYS A 74 -1.51 -18.95 -3.08
C LYS A 74 -1.43 -20.32 -2.37
N ASP A 75 -0.42 -21.14 -2.67
CA ASP A 75 -0.20 -22.43 -2.00
C ASP A 75 0.65 -22.34 -0.74
N GLU A 76 1.57 -21.39 -0.66
CA GLU A 76 2.53 -21.33 0.44
C GLU A 76 2.22 -20.26 1.49
N LYS A 77 1.91 -19.03 1.07
CA LYS A 77 2.02 -17.84 1.94
C LYS A 77 0.81 -16.92 1.93
N GLU A 78 -0.08 -17.03 0.95
CA GLU A 78 -1.35 -16.31 0.87
C GLU A 78 -2.52 -17.30 0.86
N ALA A 79 -3.71 -16.90 1.32
CA ALA A 79 -4.87 -17.78 1.23
C ALA A 79 -5.38 -17.85 -0.21
N ARG A 80 -5.65 -19.06 -0.70
CA ARG A 80 -6.56 -19.26 -1.84
C ARG A 80 -7.97 -18.78 -1.47
N TYR A 81 -8.56 -17.98 -2.34
CA TYR A 81 -9.96 -17.60 -2.21
C TYR A 81 -10.85 -18.84 -2.34
N ARG A 82 -11.75 -19.06 -1.36
CA ARG A 82 -12.59 -20.27 -1.33
C ARG A 82 -13.98 -20.08 -1.95
N GLY A 83 -14.27 -18.92 -2.55
CA GLY A 83 -15.60 -18.65 -3.13
C GLY A 83 -16.74 -18.70 -2.12
N SER A 84 -16.46 -18.59 -0.82
CA SER A 84 -17.48 -18.76 0.22
C SER A 84 -18.32 -17.49 0.37
N ARG A 85 -19.64 -17.69 0.56
CA ARG A 85 -20.59 -16.60 0.87
C ARG A 85 -20.12 -15.77 2.08
N ASP A 86 -19.52 -16.43 3.07
CA ASP A 86 -18.93 -15.81 4.24
C ASP A 86 -17.83 -14.80 3.90
N ALA A 87 -16.95 -15.12 2.94
CA ALA A 87 -15.88 -14.23 2.51
C ALA A 87 -16.45 -12.97 1.84
N LEU A 88 -17.46 -13.13 0.97
CA LEU A 88 -18.16 -12.00 0.34
C LEU A 88 -18.85 -11.10 1.38
N VAL A 89 -19.52 -11.69 2.36
CA VAL A 89 -20.15 -10.94 3.46
C VAL A 89 -19.11 -10.19 4.27
N ALA A 90 -17.96 -10.81 4.57
CA ALA A 90 -16.88 -10.13 5.29
C ALA A 90 -16.32 -8.94 4.51
N VAL A 91 -16.06 -9.10 3.20
CA VAL A 91 -15.59 -8.01 2.33
C VAL A 91 -16.61 -6.88 2.26
N ALA A 92 -17.89 -7.20 2.08
CA ALA A 92 -18.95 -6.19 2.07
C ALA A 92 -19.06 -5.49 3.43
N ALA A 93 -19.01 -6.24 4.53
CA ALA A 93 -19.10 -5.69 5.89
C ALA A 93 -17.93 -4.77 6.22
N THR A 94 -16.70 -5.10 5.81
CA THR A 94 -15.54 -4.21 6.02
C THR A 94 -15.59 -2.98 5.13
N GLY A 95 -16.12 -3.09 3.91
CA GLY A 95 -16.42 -1.92 3.08
C GLY A 95 -17.45 -0.98 3.71
N VAL A 96 -18.54 -1.53 4.25
CA VAL A 96 -19.58 -0.76 4.97
C VAL A 96 -19.03 -0.14 6.25
N LEU A 97 -18.26 -0.90 7.04
CA LEU A 97 -17.56 -0.38 8.22
C LEU A 97 -16.64 0.80 7.84
N GLY A 98 -16.03 0.74 6.66
CA GLY A 98 -15.24 1.81 6.09
C GLY A 98 -15.99 3.13 5.92
N LEU A 99 -17.30 3.11 5.69
CA LEU A 99 -18.13 4.33 5.65
C LEU A 99 -18.12 5.06 7.00
N GLY A 100 -17.94 4.34 8.10
CA GLY A 100 -17.77 4.92 9.44
C GLY A 100 -16.56 5.85 9.54
N THR A 101 -15.52 5.67 8.72
CA THR A 101 -14.35 6.56 8.69
C THR A 101 -14.71 7.99 8.27
N PHE A 102 -15.68 8.17 7.37
CA PHE A 102 -16.17 9.49 6.97
C PHE A 102 -16.95 10.17 8.10
N ALA A 103 -17.67 9.40 8.93
CA ALA A 103 -18.45 9.93 10.04
C ALA A 103 -17.57 10.43 11.20
N VAL A 104 -16.39 9.81 11.41
CA VAL A 104 -15.47 10.17 12.51
C VAL A 104 -14.37 11.14 12.09
N THR A 105 -14.23 11.45 10.80
CA THR A 105 -13.22 12.38 10.29
C THR A 105 -13.84 13.69 9.76
N PRO A 106 -13.13 14.83 9.85
CA PRO A 106 -13.59 16.07 9.25
C PRO A 106 -13.57 15.99 7.71
N ALA A 107 -14.38 16.83 7.06
CA ALA A 107 -14.55 16.82 5.60
C ALA A 107 -13.25 17.00 4.80
N VAL A 108 -12.24 17.66 5.36
CA VAL A 108 -10.91 17.82 4.74
C VAL A 108 -10.20 16.48 4.49
N ALA A 109 -10.53 15.43 5.25
CA ALA A 109 -9.98 14.09 5.08
C ALA A 109 -10.70 13.26 4.02
N TRP A 110 -11.95 13.63 3.67
CA TRP A 110 -12.83 12.83 2.82
C TRP A 110 -12.28 12.56 1.41
N PRO A 111 -11.61 13.50 0.71
CA PRO A 111 -11.04 13.20 -0.61
C PRO A 111 -10.04 12.05 -0.58
N TRP A 112 -9.24 11.93 0.48
CA TRP A 112 -8.26 10.86 0.65
C TRP A 112 -8.92 9.52 0.93
N LEU A 113 -9.94 9.50 1.80
CA LEU A 113 -10.73 8.29 2.08
C LEU A 113 -11.48 7.83 0.82
N ALA A 114 -12.16 8.75 0.11
CA ALA A 114 -12.86 8.45 -1.13
C ALA A 114 -11.91 7.90 -2.19
N GLY A 115 -10.72 8.50 -2.34
CA GLY A 115 -9.67 7.99 -3.21
C GLY A 115 -9.23 6.58 -2.83
N PHE A 116 -9.08 6.27 -1.54
CA PHE A 116 -8.69 4.94 -1.08
C PHE A 116 -9.74 3.90 -1.49
N PHE A 117 -11.01 4.13 -1.18
CA PHE A 117 -12.08 3.19 -1.53
C PHE A 117 -12.23 3.04 -3.05
N ALA A 118 -12.16 4.15 -3.79
CA ALA A 118 -12.26 4.13 -5.25
C ALA A 118 -11.12 3.33 -5.90
N LEU A 119 -9.87 3.51 -5.44
CA LEU A 119 -8.71 2.78 -5.97
C LEU A 119 -8.67 1.33 -5.48
N ALA A 120 -9.05 1.06 -4.23
CA ALA A 120 -9.11 -0.31 -3.69
C ALA A 120 -10.08 -1.19 -4.49
N VAL A 121 -11.24 -0.63 -4.89
CA VAL A 121 -12.20 -1.33 -5.77
C VAL A 121 -11.73 -1.29 -7.22
N GLY A 122 -11.42 -0.10 -7.74
CA GLY A 122 -11.09 0.12 -9.16
C GLY A 122 -9.81 -0.58 -9.62
N TYR A 123 -8.91 -0.95 -8.70
CA TYR A 123 -7.75 -1.77 -9.02
C TYR A 123 -8.15 -3.15 -9.54
N SER A 124 -9.15 -3.80 -8.93
CA SER A 124 -9.50 -5.20 -9.22
C SER A 124 -10.84 -5.38 -9.95
N ALA A 125 -11.81 -4.50 -9.71
CA ALA A 125 -13.18 -4.66 -10.21
C ALA A 125 -13.40 -4.00 -11.58
N PRO A 126 -14.23 -4.59 -12.47
CA PRO A 126 -14.66 -3.96 -13.71
C PRO A 126 -15.58 -2.75 -13.44
N PRO A 127 -15.72 -1.81 -14.40
CA PRO A 127 -15.13 -1.83 -15.74
C PRO A 127 -13.67 -1.35 -15.81
N VAL A 128 -13.17 -0.74 -14.73
CA VAL A 128 -11.87 -0.05 -14.75
C VAL A 128 -10.70 -1.04 -14.64
N ARG A 129 -10.74 -1.93 -13.63
CA ARG A 129 -9.75 -2.98 -13.35
C ARG A 129 -8.31 -2.56 -13.68
N PHE A 130 -7.80 -1.55 -12.98
CA PHE A 130 -6.50 -0.95 -13.30
C PHE A 130 -5.36 -1.97 -13.36
N LYS A 131 -5.44 -3.08 -12.60
CA LYS A 131 -4.43 -4.16 -12.63
C LYS A 131 -4.14 -4.73 -14.02
N THR A 132 -5.04 -4.58 -15.00
CA THR A 132 -4.84 -5.06 -16.37
C THR A 132 -4.44 -3.96 -17.36
N THR A 133 -4.13 -2.75 -16.88
CA THR A 133 -3.75 -1.62 -17.73
C THR A 133 -2.37 -1.11 -17.35
N PRO A 134 -1.35 -1.25 -18.22
CA PRO A 134 0.01 -0.76 -17.93
C PRO A 134 0.03 0.71 -17.55
N LEU A 135 0.97 1.05 -16.67
CA LEU A 135 1.14 2.34 -15.97
C LEU A 135 0.01 2.68 -15.00
N LEU A 136 -1.24 2.34 -15.30
CA LEU A 136 -2.37 2.59 -14.40
C LEU A 136 -2.42 1.57 -13.24
N ASP A 137 -2.02 0.33 -13.48
CA ASP A 137 -1.81 -0.67 -12.42
C ASP A 137 -0.83 -0.14 -11.37
N SER A 138 0.31 0.43 -11.80
CA SER A 138 1.30 1.03 -10.91
C SER A 138 0.78 2.30 -10.25
N ALA A 139 0.22 3.24 -11.04
CA ALA A 139 -0.27 4.52 -10.52
C ALA A 139 -1.42 4.38 -9.51
N SER A 140 -2.32 3.41 -9.71
CA SER A 140 -3.45 3.17 -8.80
C SER A 140 -3.03 2.62 -7.43
N ASN A 141 -1.81 2.09 -7.31
CA ASN A 141 -1.24 1.69 -6.01
C ASN A 141 -0.85 2.88 -5.12
N GLY A 142 -0.96 4.11 -5.62
CA GLY A 142 -1.04 5.32 -4.80
C GLY A 142 -2.05 5.23 -3.65
N LEU A 143 -3.02 4.32 -3.75
CA LEU A 143 -3.97 4.00 -2.68
C LEU A 143 -3.31 3.79 -1.32
N TYR A 144 -2.08 3.26 -1.25
CA TYR A 144 -1.40 3.01 0.01
C TYR A 144 -0.93 4.30 0.72
N VAL A 145 -0.85 5.43 0.03
CA VAL A 145 -0.51 6.75 0.64
C VAL A 145 -1.73 7.38 1.30
N LEU A 146 -2.92 7.12 0.75
CA LEU A 146 -4.15 7.81 1.07
C LEU A 146 -4.59 7.69 2.55
N PRO A 147 -4.41 6.54 3.24
CA PRO A 147 -4.70 6.45 4.68
C PRO A 147 -3.88 7.45 5.51
N GLY A 148 -2.60 7.63 5.17
CA GLY A 148 -1.73 8.60 5.85
C GLY A 148 -2.12 10.04 5.56
N ALA A 149 -2.48 10.35 4.32
CA ALA A 149 -2.98 11.67 3.96
C ALA A 149 -4.32 12.00 4.65
N ALA A 150 -5.20 11.01 4.80
CA ALA A 150 -6.45 11.14 5.55
C ALA A 150 -6.19 11.41 7.04
N ALA A 151 -5.28 10.66 7.67
CA ALA A 151 -4.92 10.84 9.07
C ALA A 151 -4.27 12.19 9.33
N TYR A 152 -3.35 12.62 8.44
CA TYR A 152 -2.75 13.94 8.49
C TYR A 152 -3.81 15.03 8.42
N ALA A 153 -4.68 14.98 7.41
CA ALA A 153 -5.72 15.98 7.21
C ALA A 153 -6.74 16.02 8.35
N ALA A 154 -7.09 14.86 8.91
CA ALA A 154 -8.01 14.76 10.03
C ALA A 154 -7.48 15.43 11.31
N LEU A 155 -6.16 15.35 11.55
CA LEU A 155 -5.53 15.97 12.72
C LEU A 155 -5.13 17.43 12.48
N ALA A 156 -4.47 17.72 11.36
CA ALA A 156 -3.95 19.06 11.06
C ALA A 156 -5.04 20.06 10.65
N GLY A 157 -6.22 19.57 10.22
CA GLY A 157 -7.29 20.41 9.69
C GLY A 157 -7.04 20.96 8.28
N HIS A 158 -5.92 20.59 7.65
CA HIS A 158 -5.55 20.97 6.29
C HIS A 158 -4.85 19.81 5.56
N HIS A 159 -4.75 19.89 4.24
CA HIS A 159 -4.10 18.83 3.44
C HIS A 159 -2.59 18.71 3.74
N PRO A 160 -2.01 17.49 3.59
CA PRO A 160 -0.57 17.30 3.67
C PRO A 160 0.19 18.05 2.57
N PRO A 161 1.49 18.32 2.76
CA PRO A 161 2.33 18.91 1.72
C PRO A 161 2.27 18.10 0.42
N LEU A 162 2.05 18.78 -0.71
CA LEU A 162 1.90 18.13 -2.02
C LEU A 162 3.10 17.23 -2.36
N LEU A 163 4.32 17.66 -2.05
CA LEU A 163 5.52 16.86 -2.28
C LEU A 163 5.54 15.55 -1.48
N ALA A 164 4.94 15.51 -0.29
CA ALA A 164 4.86 14.27 0.50
C ALA A 164 3.87 13.29 -0.13
N VAL A 165 2.75 13.81 -0.66
CA VAL A 165 1.77 13.01 -1.40
C VAL A 165 2.39 12.48 -2.68
N VAL A 166 3.02 13.32 -3.50
CA VAL A 166 3.66 12.92 -4.76
C VAL A 166 4.81 11.94 -4.51
N GLY A 167 5.68 12.22 -3.54
CA GLY A 167 6.79 11.34 -3.18
C GLY A 167 6.29 9.98 -2.69
N GLY A 168 5.28 9.96 -1.82
CA GLY A 168 4.62 8.73 -1.39
C GLY A 168 4.00 7.96 -2.56
N TRP A 169 3.35 8.67 -3.49
CA TRP A 169 2.67 8.06 -4.64
C TRP A 169 3.68 7.37 -5.57
N LEU A 170 4.75 8.08 -5.92
CA LEU A 170 5.88 7.53 -6.70
C LEU A 170 6.53 6.34 -5.98
N TRP A 171 6.62 6.40 -4.65
CA TRP A 171 7.12 5.30 -3.86
C TRP A 171 6.22 4.05 -3.98
N THR A 172 4.91 4.22 -3.86
CA THR A 172 3.95 3.11 -3.99
C THR A 172 3.90 2.53 -5.41
N MET A 173 4.10 3.36 -6.43
CA MET A 173 4.24 2.91 -7.82
C MET A 173 5.41 1.93 -7.97
N GLY A 174 6.59 2.30 -7.45
CA GLY A 174 7.75 1.40 -7.47
C GLY A 174 7.55 0.15 -6.62
N MET A 175 6.91 0.26 -5.45
CA MET A 175 6.58 -0.90 -4.59
C MET A 175 5.71 -1.92 -5.31
N HIS A 176 4.65 -1.47 -5.97
CA HIS A 176 3.75 -2.33 -6.71
C HIS A 176 4.47 -2.98 -7.88
N THR A 177 5.14 -2.19 -8.72
CA THR A 177 5.78 -2.71 -9.94
C THR A 177 6.94 -3.65 -9.63
N PHE A 178 7.74 -3.37 -8.58
CA PHE A 178 8.78 -4.29 -8.12
C PHE A 178 8.18 -5.63 -7.64
N SER A 179 7.08 -5.56 -6.91
CA SER A 179 6.36 -6.74 -6.41
C SER A 179 5.75 -7.60 -7.52
N ALA A 180 5.53 -7.03 -8.71
CA ALA A 180 5.00 -7.71 -9.88
C ALA A 180 6.08 -8.39 -10.75
N ILE A 181 7.38 -8.15 -10.50
CA ILE A 181 8.47 -8.79 -11.27
C ILE A 181 8.42 -10.33 -11.18
N PRO A 182 8.28 -10.95 -9.99
CA PRO A 182 8.16 -12.41 -9.87
C PRO A 182 6.96 -12.99 -10.64
N ASP A 183 5.94 -12.17 -10.93
CA ASP A 183 4.70 -12.62 -11.56
C ASP A 183 4.68 -12.42 -13.08
N ILE A 184 5.77 -11.91 -13.69
CA ILE A 184 5.78 -11.58 -15.12
C ILE A 184 5.39 -12.76 -16.02
N VAL A 185 5.92 -13.96 -15.75
CA VAL A 185 5.62 -15.17 -16.54
C VAL A 185 4.18 -15.64 -16.30
N PRO A 186 3.74 -15.95 -15.05
CA PRO A 186 2.38 -16.42 -14.81
C PRO A 186 1.30 -15.41 -15.22
N ASP A 187 1.52 -14.11 -15.00
CA ASP A 187 0.56 -13.07 -15.43
C ASP A 187 0.42 -13.02 -16.95
N ARG A 188 1.52 -13.21 -17.70
CA ARG A 188 1.45 -13.29 -19.17
C ARG A 188 0.68 -14.52 -19.64
N GLU A 189 0.89 -15.67 -19.01
CA GLU A 189 0.17 -16.90 -19.31
C GLU A 189 -1.34 -16.76 -19.00
N ALA A 190 -1.69 -16.01 -17.96
CA ALA A 190 -3.06 -15.66 -17.61
C ALA A 190 -3.66 -14.49 -18.44
N GLY A 191 -2.93 -13.93 -19.40
CA GLY A 191 -3.38 -12.82 -20.23
C GLY A 191 -3.48 -11.47 -19.50
N ILE A 192 -2.84 -11.33 -18.33
CA ILE A 192 -2.84 -10.10 -17.53
C ILE A 192 -1.72 -9.16 -18.00
N ARG A 193 -2.13 -7.94 -18.35
CA ARG A 193 -1.24 -6.89 -18.85
C ARG A 193 -0.95 -5.84 -17.79
N THR A 194 0.01 -6.11 -16.90
CA THR A 194 0.56 -5.15 -15.94
C THR A 194 1.66 -4.29 -16.57
N THR A 195 2.12 -3.26 -15.85
CA THR A 195 3.36 -2.53 -16.19
C THR A 195 4.53 -3.50 -16.31
N ALA A 196 4.65 -4.45 -15.37
CA ALA A 196 5.75 -5.41 -15.34
C ALA A 196 5.70 -6.37 -16.53
N THR A 197 4.53 -6.91 -16.88
CA THR A 197 4.40 -7.81 -18.05
C THR A 197 4.58 -7.07 -19.36
N TRP A 198 4.19 -5.79 -19.45
CA TRP A 198 4.40 -4.96 -20.63
C TRP A 198 5.87 -4.57 -20.84
N LEU A 199 6.58 -4.16 -19.78
CA LEU A 199 7.99 -3.78 -19.85
C LEU A 199 8.93 -4.99 -19.99
N GLY A 200 8.59 -6.11 -19.34
CA GLY A 200 9.51 -7.21 -19.12
C GLY A 200 10.56 -6.88 -18.04
N GLU A 201 11.19 -7.91 -17.49
CA GLU A 201 11.98 -7.81 -16.25
C GLU A 201 13.07 -6.71 -16.24
N PRO A 202 13.99 -6.59 -17.21
CA PRO A 202 15.07 -5.60 -17.13
C PRO A 202 14.56 -4.15 -17.15
N LYS A 203 13.54 -3.87 -17.96
CA LYS A 203 12.92 -2.53 -18.05
C LYS A 203 12.07 -2.24 -16.82
N THR A 204 11.50 -3.26 -16.18
CA THR A 204 10.77 -3.11 -14.92
C THR A 204 11.70 -2.70 -13.78
N TYR A 205 12.90 -3.28 -13.66
CA TYR A 205 13.90 -2.81 -12.70
C TYR A 205 14.30 -1.35 -12.95
N ALA A 206 14.56 -0.98 -14.20
CA ALA A 206 14.90 0.39 -14.57
C ALA A 206 13.78 1.37 -14.21
N TYR A 207 12.52 0.99 -14.47
CA TYR A 207 11.34 1.74 -14.07
C TYR A 207 11.31 1.95 -12.54
N CYS A 208 11.45 0.87 -11.76
CA CYS A 208 11.41 0.92 -10.29
C CYS A 208 12.50 1.84 -9.72
N VAL A 209 13.74 1.70 -10.21
CA VAL A 209 14.85 2.60 -9.82
C VAL A 209 14.52 4.05 -10.15
N ALA A 210 13.97 4.33 -11.33
CA ALA A 210 13.63 5.69 -11.73
C ALA A 210 12.54 6.31 -10.84
N VAL A 211 11.40 5.62 -10.65
CA VAL A 211 10.30 6.16 -9.83
C VAL A 211 10.68 6.28 -8.35
N TRP A 212 11.47 5.35 -7.80
CA TRP A 212 11.95 5.46 -6.43
C TRP A 212 13.02 6.54 -6.25
N THR A 213 13.84 6.79 -7.27
CA THR A 213 14.75 7.95 -7.24
C THR A 213 13.95 9.25 -7.24
N LEU A 214 12.90 9.37 -8.07
CA LEU A 214 12.02 10.53 -8.07
C LEU A 214 11.29 10.69 -6.72
N ALA A 215 10.83 9.60 -6.11
CA ALA A 215 10.26 9.62 -4.77
C ALA A 215 11.26 10.17 -3.74
N ALA A 216 12.49 9.65 -3.76
CA ALA A 216 13.55 10.09 -2.85
C ALA A 216 13.89 11.57 -3.02
N LEU A 217 13.94 12.07 -4.27
CA LEU A 217 14.15 13.49 -4.57
C LEU A 217 12.97 14.37 -4.09
N ALA A 218 11.73 13.91 -4.26
CA ALA A 218 10.55 14.63 -3.77
C ALA A 218 10.57 14.77 -2.24
N PHE A 219 10.97 13.72 -1.52
CA PHE A 219 11.15 13.78 -0.07
C PHE A 219 12.38 14.60 0.35
N ALA A 220 13.49 14.55 -0.40
CA ALA A 220 14.67 15.37 -0.14
C ALA A 220 14.37 16.87 -0.28
N ALA A 221 13.47 17.24 -1.19
CA ALA A 221 12.99 18.62 -1.36
C ALA A 221 12.14 19.11 -0.18
N LEU A 222 11.56 18.21 0.62
CA LEU A 222 10.90 18.56 1.88
C LEU A 222 11.89 18.66 3.04
N ASP A 223 12.76 17.67 3.16
CA ASP A 223 13.84 17.62 4.15
C ASP A 223 14.92 16.66 3.64
N LEU A 224 16.15 17.16 3.49
CA LEU A 224 17.28 16.40 2.96
C LEU A 224 17.54 15.10 3.74
N ARG A 225 17.18 15.03 5.03
CA ARG A 225 17.32 13.83 5.85
C ARG A 225 16.44 12.69 5.36
N LEU A 226 15.31 12.99 4.74
CA LEU A 226 14.41 11.99 4.17
C LEU A 226 15.01 11.31 2.94
N LEU A 227 16.00 11.93 2.27
CA LEU A 227 16.76 11.29 1.21
C LEU A 227 17.38 9.98 1.70
N ALA A 228 17.94 9.95 2.93
CA ALA A 228 18.56 8.75 3.48
C ALA A 228 17.56 7.61 3.65
N VAL A 229 16.31 7.92 4.06
CA VAL A 229 15.25 6.92 4.23
C VAL A 229 14.78 6.39 2.88
N PHE A 230 14.60 7.26 1.88
CA PHE A 230 14.04 6.85 0.59
C PHE A 230 15.08 6.37 -0.43
N ALA A 231 16.36 6.70 -0.28
CA ALA A 231 17.44 6.21 -1.14
C ALA A 231 17.71 4.71 -0.98
N ILE A 232 17.23 4.08 0.11
CA ILE A 232 17.36 2.63 0.31
C ILE A 232 16.60 1.84 -0.77
N TYR A 233 15.50 2.37 -1.29
CA TYR A 233 14.64 1.68 -2.26
C TYR A 233 15.29 1.54 -3.65
N PRO A 234 15.77 2.62 -4.31
CA PRO A 234 16.47 2.47 -5.59
C PRO A 234 17.78 1.69 -5.42
N ALA A 235 18.48 1.85 -4.28
CA ALA A 235 19.69 1.07 -3.98
C ALA A 235 19.39 -0.44 -3.85
N PHE A 236 18.34 -0.80 -3.10
CA PHE A 236 17.87 -2.18 -2.96
C PHE A 236 17.48 -2.76 -4.32
N CYS A 237 16.70 -2.01 -5.11
CA CYS A 237 16.29 -2.43 -6.46
C CYS A 237 17.49 -2.71 -7.37
N ALA A 238 18.46 -1.79 -7.40
CA ALA A 238 19.66 -1.91 -8.21
C ALA A 238 20.55 -3.07 -7.75
N TRP A 239 20.63 -3.31 -6.44
CA TRP A 239 21.33 -4.45 -5.88
C TRP A 239 20.69 -5.77 -6.29
N VAL A 240 19.37 -5.93 -6.11
CA VAL A 240 18.64 -7.15 -6.53
C VAL A 240 18.89 -7.42 -8.01
N ALA A 241 18.71 -6.41 -8.88
CA ALA A 241 18.87 -6.52 -10.33
C ALA A 241 20.29 -6.93 -10.79
N ARG A 242 21.31 -6.77 -9.94
CA ARG A 242 22.72 -7.06 -10.26
C ARG A 242 23.30 -8.23 -9.46
N SER A 243 22.55 -8.73 -8.49
CA SER A 243 23.00 -9.81 -7.59
C SER A 243 22.55 -11.18 -8.11
N ALA A 244 23.08 -12.24 -7.50
CA ALA A 244 22.58 -13.60 -7.71
C ALA A 244 21.31 -13.91 -6.89
N VAL A 245 20.76 -12.94 -6.15
CA VAL A 245 19.53 -13.14 -5.35
C VAL A 245 18.33 -13.13 -6.29
N SER A 246 17.53 -14.19 -6.25
CA SER A 246 16.30 -14.26 -7.02
C SER A 246 15.27 -13.22 -6.55
N VAL A 247 14.52 -12.65 -7.48
CA VAL A 247 13.52 -11.62 -7.18
C VAL A 247 12.38 -12.14 -6.31
N GLU A 248 12.02 -13.42 -6.46
CA GLU A 248 11.04 -14.11 -5.62
C GLU A 248 11.45 -14.09 -4.15
N ARG A 249 12.76 -14.22 -3.87
CA ARG A 249 13.30 -14.15 -2.52
C ARG A 249 13.36 -12.71 -2.02
N ALA A 250 13.86 -11.80 -2.85
CA ALA A 250 13.99 -10.38 -2.50
C ALA A 250 12.63 -9.72 -2.20
N TYR A 251 11.58 -10.12 -2.94
CA TYR A 251 10.20 -9.72 -2.68
C TYR A 251 9.78 -9.96 -1.22
N TRP A 252 10.16 -11.09 -0.64
CA TRP A 252 9.80 -11.41 0.76
C TRP A 252 10.57 -10.59 1.80
N TRP A 253 11.64 -9.89 1.43
CA TRP A 253 12.32 -8.95 2.31
C TRP A 253 11.68 -7.57 2.32
N PHE A 254 10.93 -7.23 1.27
CA PHE A 254 10.36 -5.91 1.06
C PHE A 254 9.44 -5.45 2.20
N PRO A 255 8.57 -6.29 2.79
CA PRO A 255 7.77 -5.88 3.95
C PRO A 255 8.60 -5.45 5.17
N TYR A 256 9.76 -6.08 5.40
CA TYR A 256 10.66 -5.68 6.48
C TYR A 256 11.36 -4.36 6.19
N LEU A 257 11.80 -4.15 4.95
CA LEU A 257 12.35 -2.87 4.49
C LEU A 257 11.35 -1.72 4.72
N ASN A 258 10.09 -1.94 4.34
CA ASN A 258 9.01 -0.96 4.49
C ASN A 258 8.67 -0.72 5.97
N GLY A 259 8.59 -1.78 6.77
CA GLY A 259 8.36 -1.68 8.20
C GLY A 259 9.46 -0.87 8.89
N LEU A 260 10.72 -1.10 8.54
CA LEU A 260 11.85 -0.33 9.07
C LEU A 260 11.80 1.13 8.64
N ALA A 261 11.58 1.41 7.36
CA ALA A 261 11.49 2.79 6.86
C ALA A 261 10.32 3.55 7.50
N GLY A 262 9.14 2.91 7.60
CA GLY A 262 7.97 3.46 8.28
C GLY A 262 8.26 3.74 9.75
N MET A 263 8.89 2.80 10.46
CA MET A 263 9.32 2.99 11.85
C MET A 263 10.28 4.18 11.97
N THR A 264 11.28 4.28 11.09
CA THR A 264 12.23 5.42 11.09
C THR A 264 11.51 6.74 10.88
N LEU A 265 10.55 6.82 9.95
CA LEU A 265 9.73 8.03 9.75
C LEU A 265 8.91 8.36 10.99
N THR A 266 8.20 7.39 11.57
CA THR A 266 7.39 7.59 12.77
C THR A 266 8.25 8.04 13.95
N LEU A 267 9.38 7.38 14.23
CA LEU A 267 10.28 7.77 15.32
C LEU A 267 10.89 9.17 15.10
N ALA A 268 11.26 9.51 13.85
CA ALA A 268 11.76 10.83 13.52
C ALA A 268 10.69 11.93 13.71
N GLY A 269 9.43 11.63 13.38
CA GLY A 269 8.30 12.53 13.65
C GLY A 269 8.04 12.69 15.15
N LEU A 270 8.04 11.59 15.91
CA LEU A 270 7.86 11.62 17.37
C LEU A 270 8.96 12.43 18.06
N TRP A 271 10.20 12.34 17.60
CA TRP A 271 11.31 13.13 18.15
C TRP A 271 11.05 14.64 18.08
N ARG A 272 10.34 15.13 17.05
CA ARG A 272 9.95 16.55 16.91
C ARG A 272 8.90 17.00 17.92
N LEU A 273 8.15 16.07 18.51
CA LEU A 273 7.13 16.37 19.51
C LEU A 273 7.71 16.40 20.93
N TYR A 274 8.88 15.80 21.14
CA TYR A 274 9.60 15.75 22.43
C TYR A 274 10.69 16.82 22.57
N GLY A 275 11.33 17.22 21.46
CA GLY A 275 12.41 18.21 21.43
C GLY A 275 11.94 19.57 20.95
#